data_AF-A0A3D1VR66-F1
#
_entry.id   AF-A0A3D1VR66-F1
#
_cell.length_a   1.000
_cell.length_b   1.000
_cell.length_c   1.000
_cell.angle_alpha   90.00
_cell.angle_beta   90.00
_cell.angle_gamma   90.00
#
_symmetry.space_group_name_H-M   'P 1'
#
loop_
_entity.id
_entity.type
_entity.pdbx_description
1 polymer ?
#
loop_
_entity_poly.entity_id
_entity_poly.type
_entity_poly.pdbx_seq_one_letter_code
_entity_poly.pdbx_strand_id
1 'polypeptide(L)'
;MFHVLLVLPVILIMMVIAAVVLFGIVAIVAACIGGTSVAILIKNTLVKKLLFVGFGVLLCVGVLCIIPVISFYLDLTTIFFSAASGVVYFCMTLLAIWGIRVSCTVSSKLGKTLLIVAFCLVLIAAISLAIFTVLANILL
;
A
#
# COMPACT_ATOMS: atom_id res chain seq x y z
N MET A 1 8.86 6.38 -40.06
CA MET A 1 7.68 5.60 -39.61
C MET A 1 8.03 4.65 -38.45
N PHE A 2 9.14 3.90 -38.53
CA PHE A 2 9.61 3.05 -37.42
C PHE A 2 10.00 3.78 -36.13
N HIS A 3 10.51 5.01 -36.22
CA HIS A 3 10.87 5.79 -35.02
C HIS A 3 9.67 6.12 -34.12
N VAL A 4 8.50 6.42 -34.70
CA VAL A 4 7.29 6.73 -33.94
C VAL A 4 6.72 5.46 -33.27
N LEU A 5 6.79 4.32 -33.97
CA LEU A 5 6.33 3.02 -33.46
C LEU A 5 7.17 2.53 -32.26
N LEU A 6 8.48 2.84 -32.23
CA LEU A 6 9.36 2.44 -31.13
C LEU A 6 9.30 3.41 -29.94
N VAL A 7 9.06 4.69 -30.19
CA VAL A 7 9.01 5.73 -29.16
C VAL A 7 7.67 5.72 -28.40
N LEU A 8 6.56 5.38 -29.07
CA LEU A 8 5.24 5.31 -28.46
C LEU A 8 5.15 4.35 -27.25
N PRO A 9 5.63 3.09 -27.30
CA PRO A 9 5.58 2.19 -26.14
C PRO A 9 6.46 2.67 -24.98
N VAL A 10 7.61 3.29 -25.27
CA VAL A 10 8.50 3.84 -24.23
C VAL A 10 7.83 5.00 -23.48
N ILE A 11 7.17 5.91 -24.21
CA ILE A 11 6.41 7.01 -23.61
C ILE A 11 5.24 6.48 -22.77
N LEU A 12 4.55 5.44 -23.25
CA LEU A 12 3.43 4.84 -22.54
C LEU A 12 3.86 4.21 -21.22
N ILE A 13 4.99 3.48 -21.20
CA ILE A 13 5.58 2.91 -19.99
C ILE A 13 5.97 4.04 -19.00
N MET A 14 6.61 5.10 -19.48
CA MET A 14 6.99 6.24 -18.64
C MET A 14 5.78 6.95 -18.03
N MET A 15 4.69 7.12 -18.79
CA MET A 15 3.44 7.70 -18.24
C MET A 15 2.81 6.82 -17.16
N VAL A 16 2.81 5.49 -17.35
CA VAL A 16 2.29 4.55 -16.35
C VAL A 16 3.10 4.62 -15.07
N ILE A 17 4.44 4.63 -15.17
CA ILE A 17 5.32 4.76 -14.01
C ILE A 17 5.05 6.09 -13.29
N ALA A 18 4.96 7.20 -14.03
CA ALA A 18 4.67 8.50 -13.45
C ALA A 18 3.30 8.54 -12.74
N ALA A 19 2.27 7.92 -13.34
CA ALA A 19 0.94 7.83 -12.74
C ALA A 19 0.94 7.02 -11.43
N VAL A 20 1.67 5.90 -11.39
CA VAL A 20 1.81 5.06 -10.19
C VAL A 20 2.55 5.81 -9.08
N VAL A 21 3.61 6.55 -9.41
CA VAL A 21 4.34 7.37 -8.45
C VAL A 21 3.47 8.49 -7.91
N LEU A 22 2.75 9.19 -8.79
CA LEU A 22 1.85 10.28 -8.40
C LEU A 22 0.75 9.75 -7.48
N PHE A 23 0.17 8.59 -7.80
CA PHE A 23 -0.78 7.90 -6.95
C PHE A 23 -0.19 7.58 -5.58
N GLY A 24 1.04 7.05 -5.53
CA GLY A 24 1.74 6.75 -4.29
C GLY A 24 1.94 7.99 -3.41
N ILE A 25 2.39 9.10 -3.99
CA ILE A 25 2.61 10.36 -3.27
C ILE A 25 1.28 10.90 -2.74
N VAL A 26 0.24 10.92 -3.58
CA VAL A 26 -1.10 11.38 -3.17
C VAL A 26 -1.65 10.50 -2.05
N ALA A 27 -1.46 9.19 -2.12
CA ALA A 27 -1.89 8.26 -1.08
C ALA A 27 -1.19 8.54 0.27
N ILE A 28 0.12 8.84 0.27
CA ILE A 28 0.87 9.20 1.48
C ILE A 28 0.35 10.52 2.05
N VAL A 29 0.21 11.55 1.20
CA VAL A 29 -0.27 12.87 1.63
C VAL A 29 -1.69 12.76 2.20
N ALA A 30 -2.58 12.03 1.52
CA ALA A 30 -3.92 11.76 1.99
C ALA A 30 -3.93 11.00 3.32
N ALA A 31 -3.01 10.04 3.51
CA ALA A 31 -2.87 9.33 4.77
C ALA A 31 -2.41 10.22 5.93
N CYS A 32 -1.47 11.14 5.69
CA CYS A 32 -1.01 12.09 6.71
C CYS A 32 -2.08 13.12 7.07
N ILE A 33 -2.75 13.70 6.08
CA ILE A 33 -3.82 14.70 6.31
C ILE A 33 -5.05 14.03 6.91
N GLY A 34 -5.42 12.86 6.41
CA GLY A 34 -6.55 12.09 6.92
C GLY A 34 -6.30 11.57 8.33
N GLY A 35 -5.11 11.08 8.63
CA GLY A 35 -4.72 10.60 9.96
C GLY A 35 -4.71 11.72 11.01
N THR A 36 -4.20 12.91 10.65
CA THR A 36 -4.21 14.09 11.54
C THR A 36 -5.61 14.61 11.78
N SER A 37 -6.44 14.69 10.73
CA SER A 37 -7.86 15.07 10.85
C SER A 37 -8.64 14.11 11.75
N VAL A 38 -8.46 12.79 11.57
CA VAL A 38 -9.09 11.77 12.43
C VAL A 38 -8.62 11.85 13.87
N ALA A 39 -7.36 12.22 14.11
CA ALA A 39 -6.85 12.39 15.45
C ALA A 39 -7.54 13.53 16.20
N ILE A 40 -7.94 14.59 15.50
CA ILE A 40 -8.49 15.84 16.05
C ILE A 40 -10.03 15.80 16.10
N LEU A 41 -10.69 15.36 15.02
CA LEU A 41 -12.15 15.50 14.87
C LEU A 41 -12.97 14.38 15.52
N ILE A 42 -12.41 13.17 15.62
CA ILE A 42 -13.19 11.99 15.99
C ILE A 42 -13.11 11.74 17.49
N LYS A 43 -14.22 12.00 18.18
CA LYS A 43 -14.38 11.77 19.62
C LYS A 43 -14.55 10.28 19.98
N ASN A 44 -15.04 9.46 19.04
CA ASN A 44 -15.23 8.03 19.26
C ASN A 44 -13.92 7.25 19.07
N THR A 45 -13.43 6.62 20.15
CA THR A 45 -12.13 5.92 20.18
C THR A 45 -12.06 4.69 19.29
N LEU A 46 -13.19 3.99 19.06
CA LEU A 46 -13.22 2.80 18.20
C LEU A 46 -13.10 3.19 16.73
N VAL A 47 -13.90 4.17 16.29
CA VAL A 47 -13.88 4.69 14.92
C VAL A 47 -12.54 5.34 14.61
N LYS A 48 -11.97 6.06 15.58
CA LYS A 48 -10.63 6.66 15.48
C LYS A 48 -9.56 5.60 15.24
N LYS A 49 -9.52 4.52 16.05
CA LYS A 49 -8.55 3.43 15.87
C LYS A 49 -8.68 2.78 14.49
N LEU A 50 -9.90 2.51 14.07
CA LEU A 50 -10.19 1.82 12.82
C LEU A 50 -9.77 2.64 11.59
N LEU A 51 -10.05 3.95 11.60
CA LEU A 51 -9.58 4.87 10.56
C LEU A 51 -8.05 5.02 10.58
N PHE A 52 -7.43 5.02 11.76
CA PHE A 52 -5.97 5.07 11.88
C PHE A 52 -5.31 3.85 11.23
N VAL A 53 -5.90 2.66 11.41
CA VAL A 53 -5.43 1.44 10.74
C VAL A 53 -5.61 1.56 9.22
N GLY A 54 -6.76 2.05 8.75
CA GLY A 54 -7.01 2.27 7.33
C GLY A 54 -6.01 3.24 6.68
N PHE A 55 -5.70 4.36 7.35
CA PHE A 55 -4.67 5.29 6.88
C PHE A 55 -3.27 4.70 6.94
N GLY A 56 -2.97 3.86 7.94
CA GLY A 56 -1.72 3.11 7.99
C GLY A 56 -1.54 2.19 6.78
N VAL A 57 -2.60 1.44 6.41
CA VAL A 57 -2.61 0.60 5.20
C VAL A 57 -2.42 1.45 3.94
N LEU A 58 -3.14 2.57 3.82
CA LEU A 58 -3.03 3.46 2.67
C LEU A 58 -1.62 4.06 2.53
N LEU A 59 -0.98 4.38 3.66
CA LEU A 59 0.41 4.86 3.71
C LEU A 59 1.38 3.77 3.25
N CYS A 60 1.22 2.54 3.73
CA CYS A 60 2.03 1.41 3.28
C CYS A 60 1.88 1.15 1.77
N VAL A 61 0.66 1.21 1.23
CA VAL A 61 0.42 1.10 -0.23
C VAL A 61 1.16 2.21 -0.97
N GLY A 62 1.05 3.46 -0.50
CA GLY A 62 1.74 4.59 -1.11
C GLY A 62 3.26 4.43 -1.13
N VAL A 63 3.85 3.97 -0.02
CA VAL A 63 5.29 3.67 0.07
C VAL A 63 5.68 2.54 -0.89
N LEU A 64 4.87 1.48 -1.00
CA LEU A 64 5.11 0.36 -1.89
C LEU A 64 5.15 0.79 -3.38
N CYS A 65 4.32 1.76 -3.77
CA CYS A 65 4.33 2.33 -5.12
C CYS A 65 5.61 3.12 -5.44
N ILE A 66 6.29 3.66 -4.42
CA ILE A 66 7.45 4.55 -4.60
C ILE A 66 8.77 3.78 -4.50
N ILE A 67 8.84 2.72 -3.69
CA ILE A 67 10.05 1.89 -3.49
C ILE A 67 10.73 1.44 -4.81
N PRO A 68 10.03 0.91 -5.84
CA PRO A 68 10.69 0.50 -7.09
C PRO A 68 11.32 1.66 -7.85
N VAL A 69 10.73 2.85 -7.78
CA VAL A 69 11.25 4.04 -8.47
C VAL A 69 12.46 4.60 -7.74
N ILE A 70 12.45 4.62 -6.42
CA ILE A 70 13.62 5.00 -5.62
C ILE A 70 14.77 4.02 -5.86
N SER A 71 14.48 2.72 -5.88
CA SER A 71 15.50 1.68 -6.10
C SER A 71 16.16 1.80 -7.48
N PHE A 72 15.38 2.15 -8.50
CA PHE A 72 15.90 2.38 -9.86
C PHE A 72 16.75 3.66 -9.93
N TYR A 73 16.34 4.73 -9.23
CA TYR A 73 17.05 6.02 -9.28
C TYR A 73 18.38 6.01 -8.50
N LEU A 74 18.44 5.23 -7.42
CA LEU A 74 19.60 5.18 -6.52
C LEU A 74 20.50 3.95 -6.77
N ASP A 75 20.26 3.18 -7.85
CA ASP A 75 20.98 1.95 -8.19
C ASP A 75 21.18 1.02 -6.96
N LEU A 76 20.16 0.90 -6.10
CA LEU A 76 20.27 0.02 -4.94
C LEU A 76 20.31 -1.43 -5.40
N THR A 77 21.12 -2.23 -4.72
CA THR A 77 21.14 -3.67 -4.95
C THR A 77 19.75 -4.26 -4.72
N THR A 78 19.41 -5.27 -5.52
CA THR A 78 18.13 -6.00 -5.48
C THR A 78 17.79 -6.53 -4.08
N ILE A 79 18.81 -6.78 -3.26
CA ILE A 79 18.70 -7.21 -1.86
C ILE A 79 18.03 -6.14 -0.99
N PHE A 80 18.43 -4.86 -1.13
CA PHE A 80 17.82 -3.76 -0.37
C PHE A 80 16.37 -3.52 -0.79
N PHE A 81 16.06 -3.65 -2.08
CA PHE A 81 14.69 -3.55 -2.58
C PHE A 81 13.80 -4.65 -1.97
N SER A 82 14.25 -5.91 -2.02
CA SER A 82 13.50 -7.04 -1.48
C SER A 82 13.32 -6.94 0.05
N ALA A 83 14.33 -6.47 0.77
CA ALA A 83 14.24 -6.27 2.22
C ALA A 83 13.25 -5.14 2.56
N ALA A 84 13.35 -3.99 1.88
CA ALA A 84 12.47 -2.85 2.12
C ALA A 84 11.00 -3.18 1.81
N SER A 85 10.72 -3.81 0.67
CA SER A 85 9.36 -4.25 0.34
C SER A 85 8.85 -5.31 1.33
N GLY A 86 9.71 -6.24 1.76
CA GLY A 86 9.38 -7.26 2.75
C GLY A 86 8.92 -6.67 4.08
N VAL A 87 9.62 -5.65 4.59
CA VAL A 87 9.23 -4.92 5.82
C VAL A 87 7.86 -4.25 5.64
N VAL A 88 7.58 -3.65 4.49
CA VAL A 88 6.29 -3.01 4.23
C VAL A 88 5.14 -4.03 4.17
N TYR A 89 5.35 -5.18 3.52
CA TYR A 89 4.35 -6.26 3.53
C TYR A 89 4.10 -6.80 4.94
N PHE A 90 5.16 -6.95 5.74
CA PHE A 90 5.02 -7.37 7.12
C PHE A 90 4.20 -6.35 7.93
N CYS A 91 4.50 -5.05 7.80
CA CYS A 91 3.69 -3.98 8.42
C CYS A 91 2.23 -4.02 7.97
N MET A 92 1.95 -4.25 6.69
CA MET A 92 0.59 -4.38 6.15
C MET A 92 -0.17 -5.54 6.79
N THR A 93 0.45 -6.70 6.93
CA THR A 93 -0.19 -7.86 7.56
C THR A 93 -0.48 -7.63 9.04
N LEU A 94 0.43 -6.99 9.78
CA LEU A 94 0.22 -6.62 11.18
C LEU A 94 -0.93 -5.61 11.34
N LEU A 95 -0.96 -4.58 10.48
CA LEU A 95 -2.03 -3.59 10.45
C LEU A 95 -3.38 -4.24 10.10
N ALA A 96 -3.42 -5.18 9.14
CA ALA A 96 -4.64 -5.89 8.77
C ALA A 96 -5.16 -6.77 9.93
N ILE A 97 -4.29 -7.53 10.61
CA ILE A 97 -4.68 -8.33 11.78
C ILE A 97 -5.21 -7.43 12.90
N TRP A 98 -4.55 -6.30 13.15
CA TRP A 98 -5.01 -5.34 14.15
C TRP A 98 -6.34 -4.69 13.76
N GLY A 99 -6.52 -4.37 12.48
CA GLY A 99 -7.76 -3.87 11.90
C GLY A 99 -8.92 -4.84 12.06
N ILE A 100 -8.69 -6.14 11.84
CA ILE A 100 -9.70 -7.20 12.05
C ILE A 100 -10.11 -7.26 13.52
N ARG A 101 -9.14 -7.26 14.47
CA ARG A 101 -9.46 -7.26 15.91
C ARG A 101 -10.29 -6.05 16.32
N VAL A 102 -9.95 -4.86 15.83
CA VAL A 102 -10.70 -3.64 16.11
C VAL A 102 -12.09 -3.69 15.46
N SER A 103 -12.20 -4.24 14.24
CA SER A 103 -13.48 -4.37 13.52
C SER A 103 -14.48 -5.28 14.24
N CYS A 104 -14.01 -6.33 14.94
CA CYS A 104 -14.89 -7.19 15.74
C CYS A 104 -15.60 -6.45 16.88
N THR A 105 -15.00 -5.38 17.42
CA THR A 105 -15.53 -4.58 18.53
C THR A 105 -16.57 -3.53 18.13
N VAL A 106 -16.76 -3.28 16.83
CA VAL A 106 -17.83 -2.40 16.33
C VAL A 106 -19.19 -3.00 16.73
N SER A 107 -20.29 -2.25 16.80
CA SER A 107 -21.61 -2.82 17.16
C SER A 107 -22.46 -3.18 15.93
N SER A 108 -22.36 -2.41 14.85
CA SER A 108 -23.16 -2.57 13.63
C SER A 108 -22.82 -3.85 12.84
N LYS A 109 -23.79 -4.76 12.63
CA LYS A 109 -23.60 -6.00 11.86
C LYS A 109 -23.07 -5.77 10.43
N LEU A 110 -23.64 -4.83 9.68
CA LEU A 110 -23.21 -4.53 8.30
C LEU A 110 -21.81 -3.91 8.23
N GLY A 111 -21.53 -2.93 9.11
CA GLY A 111 -20.21 -2.28 9.16
C GLY A 111 -19.08 -3.24 9.53
N LYS A 112 -19.33 -4.16 10.48
CA LYS A 112 -18.38 -5.23 10.85
C LYS A 112 -18.01 -6.08 9.64
N THR A 113 -19.01 -6.60 8.92
CA THR A 113 -18.78 -7.51 7.79
C THR A 113 -18.00 -6.83 6.68
N LEU A 114 -18.39 -5.60 6.29
CA LEU A 114 -17.67 -4.85 5.24
C LEU A 114 -16.22 -4.58 5.62
N LEU A 115 -15.95 -4.20 6.86
CA LEU A 115 -14.59 -3.93 7.33
C LEU A 115 -13.73 -5.19 7.40
N ILE A 116 -14.29 -6.28 7.92
CA ILE A 116 -13.58 -7.57 7.98
C ILE A 116 -13.26 -8.04 6.55
N VAL A 117 -14.21 -7.95 5.62
CA VAL A 117 -13.99 -8.33 4.22
C VAL A 117 -12.92 -7.44 3.58
N ALA A 118 -12.98 -6.12 3.77
CA ALA A 118 -11.99 -5.19 3.23
C ALA A 118 -10.57 -5.49 3.76
N PHE A 119 -10.40 -5.66 5.06
CA PHE A 119 -9.10 -6.00 5.65
C PHE A 119 -8.60 -7.38 5.24
N CYS A 120 -9.50 -8.37 5.09
CA CYS A 120 -9.15 -9.69 4.61
C CYS A 120 -8.65 -9.64 3.16
N LEU A 121 -9.30 -8.83 2.31
CA LEU A 121 -8.90 -8.64 0.91
C LEU A 121 -7.51 -7.98 0.82
N VAL A 122 -7.24 -6.98 1.65
CA VAL A 122 -5.91 -6.37 1.77
C VAL A 122 -4.86 -7.39 2.22
N LEU A 123 -5.19 -8.26 3.17
CA LEU A 123 -4.29 -9.30 3.67
C LEU A 123 -3.95 -10.33 2.59
N ILE A 124 -4.95 -10.79 1.82
CA ILE A 124 -4.75 -11.70 0.69
C ILE A 124 -3.89 -11.03 -0.40
N ALA A 125 -4.18 -9.76 -0.72
CA ALA A 125 -3.39 -9.00 -1.69
C ALA A 125 -1.93 -8.84 -1.23
N ALA A 126 -1.69 -8.47 0.03
CA ALA A 126 -0.35 -8.32 0.58
C ALA A 126 0.44 -9.65 0.58
N ILE A 127 -0.21 -10.77 0.92
CA ILE A 127 0.44 -12.10 0.92
C ILE A 127 0.77 -12.54 -0.51
N SER A 128 -0.16 -12.39 -1.46
CA SER A 128 0.08 -12.77 -2.86
C SER A 128 1.22 -11.95 -3.49
N LEU A 129 1.25 -10.64 -3.23
CA LEU A 129 2.36 -9.77 -3.64
C LEU A 129 3.68 -10.14 -2.96
N ALA A 130 3.66 -10.46 -1.66
CA ALA A 130 4.87 -10.89 -0.95
C ALA A 130 5.43 -12.20 -1.54
N ILE A 131 4.57 -13.20 -1.79
CA ILE A 131 4.97 -14.47 -2.43
C ILE A 131 5.56 -14.20 -3.82
N PHE A 132 4.92 -13.33 -4.61
CA PHE A 132 5.43 -12.97 -5.93
C PHE A 132 6.82 -12.32 -5.87
N THR A 133 7.05 -11.41 -4.91
CA THR A 133 8.37 -10.78 -4.74
C THR A 133 9.45 -11.77 -4.28
N VAL A 134 9.12 -12.72 -3.41
CA VAL A 134 10.05 -13.77 -2.98
C VAL A 134 10.37 -14.72 -4.14
N LEU A 135 9.36 -15.13 -4.90
CA LEU A 135 9.54 -15.99 -6.06
C LEU A 135 10.42 -15.31 -7.13
N ALA A 136 10.19 -14.02 -7.40
CA ALA A 136 10.99 -13.23 -8.33
C ALA A 136 12.45 -13.11 -7.88
N ASN A 137 12.74 -13.11 -6.58
CA ASN A 137 14.11 -13.04 -6.05
C ASN A 137 14.84 -14.41 -6.06
N ILE A 138 14.13 -15.53 -6.12
CA ILE A 138 14.73 -16.87 -6.23
C ILE A 138 15.05 -17.23 -7.70
N LEU A 139 14.29 -16.66 -8.65
CA LEU A 139 14.38 -16.95 -10.08
C LEU A 139 15.42 -16.10 -10.83
N LEU A 140 16.02 -15.10 -10.18
CA LEU A 140 16.96 -14.10 -10.71
C LEU A 140 18.35 -14.33 -10.13
#